data_AF-A0A8J3ITW5-F1
#
_entry.id   AF-A0A8J3ITW5-F1
#
_cell.length_a   1.000
_cell.length_b   1.000
_cell.length_c   1.000
_cell.angle_alpha   90.00
_cell.angle_beta   90.00
_cell.angle_gamma   90.00
#
_symmetry.space_group_name_H-M   'P 1'
#
loop_
_entity.id
_entity.type
_entity.pdbx_description
1 polymer ?
#
loop_
_entity_poly.entity_id
_entity_poly.type
_entity_poly.pdbx_seq_one_letter_code
_entity_poly.pdbx_strand_id
1 'polypeptide(L)'
;MIQSQTRLVNQLTACLKAYYPAGLHLFSKLAQPSTLTFLQRYPTPQAAQAASIQQIEGTRRVGHHSNPRSAASKIYETLHQPHLQADEITTRTKSRLLITLMKQLLPVVESIAEYDKAIEDLFLTHADSELFSSLPRAGTRLAPRLLAEIGDDRTRYATAASLQALAGTSPVLFQSGTYAKAHRRYACIKPLRNALQQFAWQSTLSEPWALEYYQRKRKEGKSHTVAVRALANVWGRVIHAMWLKEECYQAAIFEAARRDHAQRAA
;
A
#
# COMPACT_ATOMS: atom_id res chain seq x y z
N MET A 1 9.31 1.00 9.75
CA MET A 1 8.10 1.26 10.56
C MET A 1 6.88 0.43 10.17
N ILE A 2 6.48 0.34 8.89
CA ILE A 2 5.29 -0.42 8.46
C ILE A 2 5.26 -1.87 8.97
N GLN A 3 6.35 -2.63 8.82
CA GLN A 3 6.43 -4.01 9.31
C GLN A 3 6.26 -4.11 10.84
N SER A 4 6.81 -3.15 11.59
CA SER A 4 6.63 -3.06 13.05
C SER A 4 5.16 -2.80 13.40
N GLN A 5 4.49 -1.89 12.69
CA GLN A 5 3.06 -1.63 12.85
C GLN A 5 2.24 -2.91 12.60
N THR A 6 2.50 -3.63 11.49
CA THR A 6 1.82 -4.91 11.19
C THR A 6 2.01 -5.93 12.30
N ARG A 7 3.25 -6.10 12.78
CA ARG A 7 3.55 -7.03 13.89
C ARG A 7 2.78 -6.66 15.15
N LEU A 8 2.80 -5.39 15.55
CA LEU A 8 2.11 -4.90 16.75
C LEU A 8 0.59 -5.02 16.63
N VAL A 9 0.01 -4.70 15.47
CA VAL A 9 -1.42 -4.90 15.20
C VAL A 9 -1.80 -6.37 15.28
N ASN A 10 -0.98 -7.28 14.77
CA ASN A 10 -1.23 -8.72 14.87
C ASN A 10 -1.17 -9.21 16.33
N GLN A 11 -0.20 -8.74 17.11
CA GLN A 11 -0.12 -9.02 18.56
C GLN A 11 -1.34 -8.46 19.31
N LEU A 12 -1.76 -7.23 18.99
CA LEU A 12 -2.94 -6.60 19.58
C LEU A 12 -4.21 -7.38 19.23
N THR A 13 -4.33 -7.81 17.97
CA THR A 13 -5.45 -8.64 17.50
C THR A 13 -5.50 -9.97 18.24
N ALA A 14 -4.38 -10.66 18.39
CA ALA A 14 -4.29 -11.91 19.15
C ALA A 14 -4.63 -11.69 20.63
N CYS A 15 -4.20 -10.57 21.21
CA CYS A 15 -4.53 -10.19 22.57
C CYS A 15 -6.05 -9.99 22.73
N LEU A 16 -6.69 -9.19 21.86
CA LEU A 16 -8.13 -8.95 21.89
C LEU A 16 -8.94 -10.23 21.69
N LYS A 17 -8.54 -11.13 20.78
CA LYS A 17 -9.21 -12.44 20.61
C LYS A 17 -9.26 -13.26 21.90
N ALA A 18 -8.27 -13.13 22.76
CA ALA A 18 -8.16 -13.93 23.98
C ALA A 18 -9.09 -13.47 25.12
N TYR A 19 -9.52 -12.20 25.16
CA TYR A 19 -10.32 -11.69 26.30
C TYR A 19 -11.38 -10.64 25.96
N TYR A 20 -11.27 -9.97 24.81
CA TYR A 20 -12.18 -8.92 24.38
C TYR A 20 -12.53 -9.05 22.89
N PRO A 21 -13.10 -10.20 22.45
CA PRO A 21 -13.36 -10.47 21.04
C PRO A 21 -14.36 -9.48 20.42
N ALA A 22 -15.34 -9.00 21.19
CA ALA A 22 -16.30 -7.99 20.75
C ALA A 22 -15.59 -6.72 20.22
N GLY A 23 -14.45 -6.33 20.81
CA GLY A 23 -13.67 -5.17 20.41
C GLY A 23 -13.17 -5.21 18.95
N LEU A 24 -12.99 -6.41 18.38
CA LEU A 24 -12.55 -6.58 16.99
C LEU A 24 -13.66 -6.29 15.98
N HIS A 25 -14.92 -6.36 16.40
CA HIS A 25 -16.08 -6.08 15.56
C HIS A 25 -16.52 -4.61 15.61
N LEU A 26 -16.01 -3.84 16.58
CA LEU A 26 -16.34 -2.42 16.74
C LEU A 26 -15.63 -1.53 15.71
N PHE A 27 -14.50 -1.97 15.17
CA PHE A 27 -13.60 -1.13 14.39
C PHE A 27 -13.14 -1.82 13.11
N SER A 28 -12.97 -1.03 12.03
CA SER A 28 -12.45 -1.54 10.76
C SER A 28 -10.93 -1.71 10.78
N LYS A 29 -10.20 -0.85 11.50
CA LYS A 29 -8.73 -0.90 11.62
C LYS A 29 -8.30 -0.58 13.05
N LEU A 30 -7.42 -1.44 13.60
CA LEU A 30 -6.91 -1.28 14.97
C LEU A 30 -5.87 -0.16 15.10
N ALA A 31 -5.08 0.09 14.06
CA ALA A 31 -4.06 1.15 14.09
C ALA A 31 -4.62 2.57 13.86
N GLN A 32 -5.94 2.73 13.71
CA GLN A 32 -6.54 4.06 13.57
C GLN A 32 -6.49 4.81 14.91
N PRO A 33 -6.18 6.12 14.93
CA PRO A 33 -6.16 6.92 16.16
C PRO A 33 -7.44 6.76 16.97
N SER A 34 -8.62 6.89 16.34
CA SER A 34 -9.92 6.69 17.00
C SER A 34 -10.12 5.35 17.69
N THR A 35 -9.53 4.28 17.16
CA THR A 35 -9.60 2.94 17.74
C THR A 35 -8.65 2.82 18.93
N LEU A 36 -7.43 3.34 18.78
CA LEU A 36 -6.43 3.35 19.84
C LEU A 36 -6.90 4.22 21.03
N THR A 37 -7.42 5.43 20.79
CA THR A 37 -7.98 6.27 21.85
C THR A 37 -9.11 5.56 22.61
N PHE A 38 -10.00 4.86 21.91
CA PHE A 38 -11.09 4.11 22.55
C PHE A 38 -10.55 2.97 23.42
N LEU A 39 -9.70 2.09 22.87
CA LEU A 39 -9.17 0.92 23.58
C LEU A 39 -8.26 1.32 24.75
N GLN A 40 -7.62 2.49 24.69
CA GLN A 40 -6.81 3.02 25.78
C GLN A 40 -7.69 3.49 26.94
N ARG A 41 -8.83 4.11 26.63
CA ARG A 41 -9.80 4.57 27.63
C ARG A 41 -10.61 3.41 28.22
N TYR A 42 -10.95 2.41 27.40
CA TYR A 42 -11.77 1.26 27.78
C TYR A 42 -11.05 -0.06 27.43
N PRO A 43 -10.02 -0.46 28.21
CA PRO A 43 -9.21 -1.63 27.91
C PRO A 43 -9.91 -2.97 28.21
N THR A 44 -11.06 -2.94 28.90
CA THR A 44 -11.84 -4.13 29.26
C THR A 44 -13.28 -4.01 28.75
N PRO A 45 -13.95 -5.15 28.46
CA PRO A 45 -15.35 -5.12 28.03
C PRO A 45 -16.26 -4.48 29.10
N GLN A 46 -15.99 -4.71 30.38
CA GLN A 46 -16.77 -4.14 31.49
C GLN A 46 -16.62 -2.62 31.55
N ALA A 47 -15.40 -2.09 31.39
CA ALA A 47 -15.18 -0.65 31.35
C ALA A 47 -15.87 0.02 30.14
N ALA A 48 -15.88 -0.68 29.00
CA ALA A 48 -16.56 -0.20 27.80
C ALA A 48 -18.10 -0.24 27.93
N GLN A 49 -18.65 -1.28 28.55
CA GLN A 49 -20.09 -1.41 28.81
C GLN A 49 -20.60 -0.41 29.84
N ALA A 50 -19.81 -0.09 30.86
CA ALA A 50 -20.15 0.90 31.87
C ALA A 50 -20.15 2.35 31.33
N ALA A 51 -19.58 2.58 30.14
CA ALA A 51 -19.51 3.91 29.55
C ALA A 51 -20.84 4.33 28.91
N SER A 52 -21.25 5.57 29.16
CA SER A 52 -22.42 6.14 28.50
C SER A 52 -22.16 6.42 27.02
N ILE A 53 -23.23 6.50 26.21
CA ILE A 53 -23.13 6.88 24.79
C ILE A 53 -22.38 8.21 24.62
N GLN A 54 -22.62 9.19 25.51
CA GLN A 54 -21.94 10.49 25.48
C GLN A 54 -20.45 10.38 25.78
N GLN A 55 -20.05 9.51 26.70
CA GLN A 55 -18.64 9.24 27.02
C GLN A 55 -17.93 8.54 25.86
N ILE A 56 -18.59 7.57 25.21
CA ILE A 56 -18.08 6.91 24.00
C ILE A 56 -17.96 7.92 22.86
N GLU A 57 -18.95 8.77 22.65
CA GLU A 57 -18.90 9.83 21.65
C GLU A 57 -17.71 10.78 21.89
N GLY A 58 -17.49 11.18 23.14
CA GLY A 58 -16.34 12.00 23.55
C GLY A 58 -15.00 11.37 23.16
N THR A 59 -14.79 10.07 23.41
CA THR A 59 -13.53 9.42 23.03
C THR A 59 -13.36 9.32 21.51
N ARG A 60 -14.45 9.13 20.75
CA ARG A 60 -14.41 9.12 19.29
C ARG A 60 -14.09 10.50 18.71
N ARG A 61 -14.55 11.59 19.34
CA ARG A 61 -14.19 12.97 18.97
C ARG A 61 -12.71 13.23 19.20
N VAL A 62 -12.17 12.86 20.37
CA VAL A 62 -10.74 13.00 20.69
C VAL A 62 -9.87 12.23 19.69
N GLY A 63 -10.33 11.05 19.27
CA GLY A 63 -9.67 10.26 18.23
C GLY A 63 -9.91 10.71 16.78
N HIS A 64 -10.47 11.91 16.57
CA HIS A 64 -10.77 12.51 15.26
C HIS A 64 -11.61 11.64 14.32
N HIS A 65 -12.59 10.90 14.87
CA HIS A 65 -13.52 10.13 14.03
C HIS A 65 -14.46 11.05 13.25
N SER A 66 -14.69 10.78 11.96
CA SER A 66 -15.50 11.66 11.09
C SER A 66 -16.98 11.75 11.51
N ASN A 67 -17.54 10.69 12.10
CA ASN A 67 -18.91 10.70 12.63
C ASN A 67 -18.96 10.07 14.04
N PRO A 68 -18.63 10.84 15.09
CA PRO A 68 -18.52 10.32 16.46
C PRO A 68 -19.85 9.84 17.02
N ARG A 69 -20.95 10.57 16.77
CA ARG A 69 -22.27 10.29 17.32
C ARG A 69 -22.83 8.96 16.84
N SER A 70 -22.87 8.75 15.52
CA SER A 70 -23.34 7.49 14.93
C SER A 70 -22.47 6.31 15.35
N ALA A 71 -21.14 6.51 15.38
CA ALA A 71 -20.22 5.46 15.83
C ALA A 71 -20.44 5.09 17.30
N ALA A 72 -20.69 6.07 18.17
CA ALA A 72 -20.93 5.82 19.60
C ALA A 72 -22.19 5.00 19.84
N SER A 73 -23.31 5.34 19.19
CA SER A 73 -24.54 4.54 19.26
C SER A 73 -24.31 3.09 18.84
N LYS A 74 -23.67 2.88 17.69
CA LYS A 74 -23.36 1.54 17.18
C LYS A 74 -22.45 0.75 18.11
N ILE A 75 -21.41 1.39 18.66
CA ILE A 75 -20.50 0.76 19.63
C ILE A 75 -21.27 0.37 20.89
N TYR A 76 -22.08 1.27 21.44
CA TYR A 76 -22.87 1.02 22.63
C TYR A 76 -23.82 -0.16 22.43
N GLU A 77 -24.60 -0.17 21.35
CA GLU A 77 -25.49 -1.28 20.99
C GLU A 77 -24.73 -2.60 20.87
N THR A 78 -23.60 -2.61 20.16
CA THR A 78 -22.79 -3.83 19.95
C THR A 78 -22.21 -4.36 21.27
N LEU A 79 -21.80 -3.48 22.19
CA LEU A 79 -21.25 -3.87 23.49
C LEU A 79 -22.30 -4.49 24.42
N HIS A 80 -23.59 -4.17 24.23
CA HIS A 80 -24.70 -4.69 25.04
C HIS A 80 -25.34 -5.96 24.45
N GLN A 81 -24.94 -6.37 23.25
CA GLN A 81 -25.29 -7.69 22.70
C GLN A 81 -24.52 -8.80 23.43
N PRO A 82 -25.04 -10.04 23.49
CA PRO A 82 -24.30 -11.17 24.03
C PRO A 82 -22.97 -11.38 23.31
N HIS A 83 -21.87 -11.49 24.07
CA HIS A 83 -20.54 -11.77 23.54
C HIS A 83 -19.77 -12.70 24.48
N LEU A 84 -18.74 -13.35 23.94
CA LEU A 84 -17.87 -14.23 24.70
C LEU A 84 -17.10 -13.44 25.76
N GLN A 85 -17.22 -13.87 27.01
CA GLN A 85 -16.49 -13.30 28.14
C GLN A 85 -15.37 -14.25 28.56
N ALA A 86 -14.18 -13.70 28.75
CA ALA A 86 -13.08 -14.43 29.37
C ALA A 86 -13.18 -14.35 30.90
N ASP A 87 -12.47 -15.24 31.59
CA ASP A 87 -12.34 -15.21 33.03
C ASP A 87 -11.63 -13.93 33.51
N GLU A 88 -11.77 -13.62 34.81
CA GLU A 88 -11.24 -12.41 35.41
C GLU A 88 -9.71 -12.32 35.34
N ILE A 89 -9.01 -13.45 35.53
CA ILE A 89 -7.54 -13.50 35.54
C ILE A 89 -7.02 -13.21 34.13
N THR A 90 -7.62 -13.83 33.11
CA THR A 90 -7.31 -13.58 31.70
C THR A 90 -7.60 -12.13 31.33
N THR A 91 -8.77 -11.60 31.69
CA THR A 91 -9.14 -10.20 31.43
C THR A 91 -8.16 -9.21 32.06
N ARG A 92 -7.81 -9.40 33.33
CA ARG A 92 -6.84 -8.56 34.05
C ARG A 92 -5.44 -8.61 33.44
N THR A 93 -4.99 -9.81 33.05
CA THR A 93 -3.63 -9.99 32.53
C THR A 93 -3.51 -9.48 31.09
N LYS A 94 -4.48 -9.81 30.24
CA LYS A 94 -4.47 -9.41 28.82
C LYS A 94 -4.78 -7.93 28.62
N SER A 95 -5.61 -7.30 29.46
CA SER A 95 -5.81 -5.84 29.40
C SER A 95 -4.54 -5.06 29.71
N ARG A 96 -3.69 -5.53 30.65
CA ARG A 96 -2.35 -4.95 30.86
C ARG A 96 -1.45 -5.10 29.64
N LEU A 97 -1.45 -6.29 29.02
CA LEU A 97 -0.73 -6.53 27.77
C LEU A 97 -1.22 -5.63 26.64
N LEU A 98 -2.53 -5.45 26.49
CA LEU A 98 -3.15 -4.54 25.52
C LEU A 98 -2.55 -3.14 25.67
N ILE A 99 -2.60 -2.57 26.88
CA ILE A 99 -2.06 -1.23 27.15
C ILE A 99 -0.57 -1.14 26.80
N THR A 100 0.24 -2.16 27.14
CA THR A 100 1.66 -2.20 26.78
C THR A 100 1.88 -2.21 25.26
N LEU A 101 1.13 -3.04 24.53
CA LEU A 101 1.20 -3.09 23.06
C LEU A 101 0.79 -1.76 22.44
N MET A 102 -0.21 -1.09 23.00
CA MET A 102 -0.66 0.23 22.53
C MET A 102 0.38 1.32 22.75
N LYS A 103 1.07 1.32 23.90
CA LYS A 103 2.21 2.23 24.16
C LYS A 103 3.35 2.05 23.15
N GLN A 104 3.50 0.87 22.56
CA GLN A 104 4.46 0.64 21.48
C GLN A 104 3.90 1.00 20.11
N LEU A 105 2.61 0.75 19.86
CA LEU A 105 1.98 0.98 18.57
C LEU A 105 1.77 2.47 18.28
N LEU A 106 1.35 3.27 19.26
CA LEU A 106 1.06 4.70 19.08
C LEU A 106 2.25 5.47 18.47
N PRO A 107 3.47 5.42 19.05
CA PRO A 107 4.63 6.10 18.46
C PRO A 107 4.96 5.61 17.05
N VAL A 108 4.76 4.31 16.76
CA VAL A 108 5.00 3.77 15.42
C VAL A 108 4.01 4.35 14.40
N VAL A 109 2.74 4.54 14.77
CA VAL A 109 1.73 5.17 13.90
C VAL A 109 2.07 6.64 13.65
N GLU A 110 2.45 7.37 14.70
CA GLU A 110 2.86 8.78 14.62
C GLU A 110 4.09 8.96 13.73
N SER A 111 5.15 8.18 13.97
CA SER A 111 6.35 8.20 13.13
C SER A 111 6.05 7.88 11.66
N ILE A 112 5.14 6.94 11.37
CA ILE A 112 4.74 6.67 9.97
C ILE A 112 4.13 7.92 9.34
N ALA A 113 3.25 8.63 10.05
CA ALA A 113 2.65 9.87 9.53
C ALA A 113 3.69 10.98 9.34
N GLU A 114 4.67 11.09 10.25
CA GLU A 114 5.80 12.03 10.11
C GLU A 114 6.66 11.71 8.88
N TYR A 115 7.00 10.43 8.66
CA TYR A 115 7.72 10.00 7.46
C TYR A 115 6.92 10.24 6.19
N ASP A 116 5.61 9.94 6.18
CA ASP A 116 4.76 10.19 5.02
C ASP A 116 4.75 11.69 4.66
N LYS A 117 4.68 12.57 5.65
CA LYS A 117 4.76 14.03 5.44
C LYS A 117 6.14 14.47 4.94
N ALA A 118 7.22 13.99 5.56
CA ALA A 118 8.57 14.33 5.14
C ALA A 118 8.87 13.86 3.70
N ILE A 119 8.35 12.69 3.31
CA ILE A 119 8.44 12.18 1.94
C ILE A 119 7.68 13.08 0.97
N GLU A 120 6.48 13.53 1.33
CA GLU A 120 5.68 14.44 0.52
C GLU A 120 6.41 15.78 0.33
N ASP A 121 6.91 16.39 1.41
CA ASP A 121 7.65 17.65 1.38
C ASP A 121 8.90 17.53 0.49
N LEU A 122 9.72 16.50 0.70
CA LEU A 122 10.93 16.27 -0.12
C LEU A 122 10.59 16.02 -1.59
N PHE A 123 9.55 15.25 -1.86
CA PHE A 123 9.12 14.95 -3.22
C PHE A 123 8.67 16.20 -3.96
N LEU A 124 7.90 17.09 -3.32
CA LEU A 124 7.44 18.33 -3.94
C LEU A 124 8.58 19.30 -4.24
N THR A 125 9.69 19.24 -3.49
CA THR A 125 10.88 20.06 -3.74
C THR A 125 11.85 19.49 -4.78
N HIS A 126 11.66 18.25 -5.22
CA HIS A 126 12.58 17.58 -6.13
C HIS A 126 12.39 18.04 -7.59
N ALA A 127 13.47 18.21 -8.36
CA ALA A 127 13.42 18.67 -9.75
C ALA A 127 12.51 17.79 -10.64
N ASP A 128 12.60 16.47 -10.49
CA ASP A 128 11.78 15.50 -11.25
C ASP A 128 10.37 15.27 -10.66
N SER A 129 9.93 16.07 -9.68
CA SER A 129 8.62 15.86 -9.03
C SER A 129 7.46 15.88 -10.03
N GLU A 130 7.44 16.86 -10.94
CA GLU A 130 6.40 17.02 -11.95
C GLU A 130 6.38 15.84 -12.94
N LEU A 131 7.57 15.36 -13.34
CA LEU A 131 7.71 14.21 -14.24
C LEU A 131 7.04 12.97 -13.64
N PHE A 132 7.34 12.64 -12.38
CA PHE A 132 6.76 11.47 -11.72
C PHE A 132 5.30 11.68 -11.30
N SER A 133 4.90 12.92 -11.03
CA SER A 133 3.50 13.28 -10.72
C SER A 133 2.58 13.19 -11.93
N SER A 134 3.11 13.41 -13.14
CA SER A 134 2.38 13.23 -14.40
C SER A 134 1.96 11.79 -14.68
N LEU A 135 2.56 10.81 -13.97
CA LEU A 135 2.23 9.40 -14.11
C LEU A 135 0.79 9.12 -13.64
N PRO A 136 -0.03 8.43 -14.46
CA PRO A 136 -1.43 8.23 -14.17
C PRO A 136 -1.61 7.37 -12.93
N ARG A 137 -2.37 7.87 -11.96
CA ARG A 137 -2.69 7.17 -10.70
C ARG A 137 -1.47 6.83 -9.83
N ALA A 138 -0.30 7.46 -10.07
CA ALA A 138 0.85 7.29 -9.20
C ALA A 138 0.62 7.96 -7.83
N GLY A 139 0.07 9.17 -7.84
CA GLY A 139 -0.32 9.92 -6.63
C GLY A 139 0.84 10.13 -5.65
N THR A 140 0.52 10.56 -4.43
CA THR A 140 1.49 10.97 -3.40
C THR A 140 2.31 9.81 -2.80
N ARG A 141 2.05 8.56 -3.20
CA ARG A 141 2.76 7.38 -2.67
C ARG A 141 3.61 6.68 -3.72
N LEU A 142 3.08 6.41 -4.91
CA LEU A 142 3.84 5.68 -5.92
C LEU A 142 4.77 6.61 -6.70
N ALA A 143 4.39 7.87 -6.92
CA ALA A 143 5.27 8.83 -7.61
C ALA A 143 6.61 9.05 -6.87
N PRO A 144 6.62 9.44 -5.57
CA PRO A 144 7.88 9.59 -4.83
C PRO A 144 8.64 8.28 -4.70
N ARG A 145 7.93 7.16 -4.54
CA ARG A 145 8.57 5.85 -4.45
C ARG A 145 9.24 5.43 -5.76
N LEU A 146 8.62 5.68 -6.91
CA LEU A 146 9.22 5.38 -8.21
C LEU A 146 10.48 6.21 -8.43
N LEU A 147 10.42 7.52 -8.13
CA LEU A 147 11.56 8.42 -8.20
C LEU A 147 12.71 7.92 -7.30
N ALA A 148 12.43 7.64 -6.02
CA ALA A 148 13.45 7.17 -5.08
C ALA A 148 14.09 5.83 -5.47
N GLU A 149 13.33 4.92 -6.07
CA GLU A 149 13.83 3.59 -6.47
C GLU A 149 14.65 3.62 -7.77
N ILE A 150 14.25 4.49 -8.71
CA ILE A 150 14.97 4.71 -9.98
C ILE A 150 16.25 5.52 -9.72
N GLY A 151 16.19 6.47 -8.80
CA GLY A 151 17.25 7.42 -8.52
C GLY A 151 17.17 8.65 -9.42
N ASP A 152 17.99 9.64 -9.09
CA ASP A 152 18.14 10.94 -9.75
C ASP A 152 19.27 10.98 -10.79
N ASP A 153 20.22 10.05 -10.69
CA ASP A 153 21.30 9.89 -11.69
C ASP A 153 20.81 9.25 -13.01
N ARG A 154 20.54 10.11 -14.00
CA ARG A 154 20.15 9.73 -15.37
C ARG A 154 21.16 8.83 -16.08
N THR A 155 22.43 8.88 -15.70
CA THR A 155 23.49 8.07 -16.32
C THR A 155 23.50 6.62 -15.81
N ARG A 156 22.80 6.33 -14.70
CA ARG A 156 22.67 5.01 -14.10
C ARG A 156 22.15 3.95 -15.08
N TYR A 157 21.32 4.35 -16.04
CA TYR A 157 20.73 3.44 -17.02
C TYR A 157 21.14 3.85 -18.44
N ALA A 158 22.06 3.08 -19.05
CA ALA A 158 22.43 3.29 -20.45
C ALA A 158 21.26 3.09 -21.42
N THR A 159 20.30 2.22 -21.07
CA THR A 159 19.12 1.95 -21.87
C THR A 159 17.91 1.61 -20.99
N ALA A 160 16.71 1.72 -21.56
CA ALA A 160 15.50 1.25 -20.90
C ALA A 160 15.54 -0.25 -20.55
N ALA A 161 16.28 -1.06 -21.33
CA ALA A 161 16.47 -2.47 -21.03
C ALA A 161 17.26 -2.68 -19.73
N SER A 162 18.22 -1.81 -19.42
CA SER A 162 18.96 -1.80 -18.16
C SER A 162 18.03 -1.55 -16.97
N LEU A 163 17.15 -0.53 -17.07
CA LEU A 163 16.14 -0.27 -16.04
C LEU A 163 15.19 -1.46 -15.86
N GLN A 164 14.66 -2.00 -16.96
CA GLN A 164 13.77 -3.16 -16.92
C GLN A 164 14.44 -4.41 -16.33
N ALA A 165 15.74 -4.60 -16.58
CA ALA A 165 16.52 -5.69 -16.01
C ALA A 165 16.75 -5.48 -14.50
N LEU A 166 17.10 -4.28 -14.06
CA LEU A 166 17.29 -3.97 -12.64
C LEU A 166 15.98 -4.01 -11.85
N ALA A 167 14.86 -3.57 -12.44
CA ALA A 167 13.51 -3.80 -11.92
C ALA A 167 13.08 -5.29 -12.03
N GLY A 168 13.80 -6.05 -12.87
CA GLY A 168 13.48 -7.40 -13.30
C GLY A 168 12.03 -7.60 -13.74
N THR A 169 11.52 -6.62 -14.49
CA THR A 169 10.33 -6.74 -15.32
C THR A 169 10.64 -7.50 -16.61
N SER A 170 11.87 -7.39 -17.12
CA SER A 170 12.33 -8.15 -18.27
C SER A 170 12.61 -9.62 -17.88
N PRO A 171 12.19 -10.59 -18.73
CA PRO A 171 12.55 -11.98 -18.53
C PRO A 171 14.03 -12.24 -18.81
N VAL A 172 14.53 -13.38 -18.36
CA VAL A 172 15.85 -13.92 -18.72
C VAL A 172 15.61 -15.17 -19.54
N LEU A 173 16.30 -15.31 -20.67
CA LEU A 173 16.27 -16.54 -21.45
C LEU A 173 17.14 -17.59 -20.74
N PHE A 174 16.56 -18.75 -20.45
CA PHE A 174 17.29 -19.94 -20.04
C PHE A 174 17.33 -20.89 -21.24
N GLN A 175 18.52 -21.23 -21.71
CA GLN A 175 18.72 -22.07 -22.87
C GLN A 175 19.77 -23.15 -22.57
N SER A 176 19.49 -24.38 -22.97
CA SER A 176 20.41 -25.52 -22.90
C SER A 176 20.19 -26.43 -24.09
N GLY A 177 21.13 -26.46 -25.04
CA GLY A 177 21.00 -27.22 -26.28
C GLY A 177 19.72 -26.88 -27.04
N THR A 178 18.81 -27.85 -27.14
CA THR A 178 17.49 -27.72 -27.82
C THR A 178 16.40 -27.08 -26.96
N TYR A 179 16.64 -26.86 -25.66
CA TYR A 179 15.67 -26.27 -24.75
C TYR A 179 15.87 -24.76 -24.65
N ALA A 180 14.81 -23.97 -24.86
CA ALA A 180 14.80 -22.54 -24.61
C ALA A 180 13.50 -22.12 -23.92
N LYS A 181 13.60 -21.39 -22.79
CA LYS A 181 12.44 -20.87 -22.06
C LYS A 181 12.73 -19.52 -21.43
N ALA A 182 11.74 -18.63 -21.42
CA ALA A 182 11.82 -17.36 -20.73
C ALA A 182 11.47 -17.53 -19.23
N HIS A 183 12.42 -17.19 -18.35
CA HIS A 183 12.26 -17.24 -16.90
C HIS A 183 12.10 -15.86 -16.28
N ARG A 184 11.52 -15.83 -15.08
CA ARG A 184 11.53 -14.64 -14.22
C ARG A 184 12.96 -14.33 -13.82
N ARG A 185 13.37 -13.07 -13.96
CA ARG A 185 14.61 -12.59 -13.35
C ARG A 185 14.49 -12.63 -11.82
N TYR A 186 15.44 -13.28 -11.14
CA TYR A 186 15.50 -13.26 -9.67
C TYR A 186 16.53 -12.27 -9.14
N ALA A 187 17.67 -12.09 -9.81
CA ALA A 187 18.64 -11.04 -9.49
C ALA A 187 18.11 -9.67 -9.97
N CYS A 188 17.58 -8.87 -9.05
CA CYS A 188 16.98 -7.56 -9.32
C CYS A 188 16.80 -6.76 -8.02
N ILE A 189 16.56 -5.46 -8.15
CA ILE A 189 16.12 -4.58 -7.06
C ILE A 189 14.64 -4.86 -6.76
N LYS A 190 14.36 -5.55 -5.66
CA LYS A 190 12.99 -5.98 -5.29
C LYS A 190 12.05 -4.80 -5.00
N PRO A 191 12.50 -3.74 -4.31
CA PRO A 191 11.65 -2.59 -4.04
C PRO A 191 11.26 -1.84 -5.33
N LEU A 192 12.20 -1.53 -6.23
CA LEU A 192 11.93 -1.02 -7.58
C LEU A 192 10.94 -1.89 -8.37
N ARG A 193 11.13 -3.21 -8.39
CA ARG A 193 10.17 -4.14 -9.01
C ARG A 193 8.76 -3.95 -8.46
N ASN A 194 8.64 -3.88 -7.15
CA ASN A 194 7.37 -3.80 -6.46
C ASN A 194 6.68 -2.46 -6.75
N ALA A 195 7.42 -1.35 -6.74
CA ALA A 195 6.92 -0.03 -7.12
C ALA A 195 6.38 -0.03 -8.57
N LEU A 196 7.18 -0.51 -9.53
CA LEU A 196 6.75 -0.57 -10.94
C LEU A 196 5.55 -1.49 -11.18
N GLN A 197 5.47 -2.63 -10.49
CA GLN A 197 4.31 -3.53 -10.62
C GLN A 197 3.04 -2.94 -10.00
N GLN A 198 3.16 -2.29 -8.83
CA GLN A 198 2.03 -1.59 -8.22
C GLN A 198 1.53 -0.45 -9.10
N PHE A 199 2.45 0.36 -9.62
CA PHE A 199 2.12 1.44 -10.55
C PHE A 199 1.47 0.91 -11.83
N ALA A 200 2.07 -0.11 -12.46
CA ALA A 200 1.50 -0.74 -13.65
C ALA A 200 0.07 -1.22 -13.41
N TRP A 201 -0.22 -1.81 -12.25
CA TRP A 201 -1.59 -2.20 -11.90
C TRP A 201 -2.51 -0.99 -11.73
N GLN A 202 -2.09 0.05 -10.98
CA GLN A 202 -2.89 1.25 -10.79
C GLN A 202 -3.22 1.98 -12.09
N SER A 203 -2.29 1.98 -13.05
CA SER A 203 -2.49 2.60 -14.36
C SER A 203 -3.66 1.99 -15.13
N THR A 204 -4.01 0.72 -14.90
CA THR A 204 -5.13 0.07 -15.60
C THR A 204 -6.50 0.67 -15.25
N LEU A 205 -6.58 1.45 -14.18
CA LEU A 205 -7.81 2.12 -13.74
C LEU A 205 -8.09 3.43 -14.48
N SER A 206 -7.09 4.01 -15.15
CA SER A 206 -7.23 5.29 -15.85
C SER A 206 -6.75 5.27 -17.30
N GLU A 207 -5.81 4.38 -17.64
CA GLU A 207 -5.24 4.26 -18.98
C GLU A 207 -5.88 3.10 -19.77
N PRO A 208 -6.68 3.38 -20.81
CA PRO A 208 -7.34 2.34 -21.61
C PRO A 208 -6.34 1.36 -22.23
N TRP A 209 -5.24 1.87 -22.79
CA TRP A 209 -4.20 1.03 -23.42
C TRP A 209 -3.55 0.07 -22.41
N ALA A 210 -3.41 0.49 -21.14
CA ALA A 210 -2.78 -0.32 -20.10
C ALA A 210 -3.72 -1.45 -19.68
N LEU A 211 -5.02 -1.15 -19.56
CA LEU A 211 -6.06 -2.14 -19.32
C LEU A 211 -6.16 -3.15 -20.46
N GLU A 212 -6.19 -2.69 -21.72
CA GLU A 212 -6.19 -3.53 -22.92
C GLU A 212 -4.99 -4.48 -22.94
N TYR A 213 -3.79 -3.95 -22.67
CA TYR A 213 -2.57 -4.76 -22.63
C TYR A 213 -2.65 -5.84 -21.55
N TYR A 214 -3.09 -5.48 -20.34
CA TYR A 214 -3.28 -6.42 -19.24
C TYR A 214 -4.30 -7.52 -19.60
N GLN A 215 -5.47 -7.13 -20.12
CA GLN A 215 -6.53 -8.06 -20.50
C GLN A 215 -6.08 -9.00 -21.62
N ARG A 216 -5.37 -8.49 -22.63
CA ARG A 216 -4.79 -9.32 -23.69
C ARG A 216 -3.84 -10.38 -23.12
N LYS A 217 -2.94 -9.99 -22.19
CA LYS A 217 -2.06 -10.96 -21.52
C LYS A 217 -2.81 -11.99 -20.69
N ARG A 218 -3.94 -11.62 -20.07
CA ARG A 218 -4.82 -12.57 -19.38
C ARG A 218 -5.49 -13.54 -20.36
N LYS A 219 -5.95 -13.07 -21.52
CA LYS A 219 -6.52 -13.89 -22.61
C LYS A 219 -5.49 -14.87 -23.21
N GLU A 220 -4.22 -14.49 -23.27
CA GLU A 220 -3.09 -15.37 -23.63
C GLU A 220 -2.77 -16.44 -22.54
N GLY A 221 -3.61 -16.59 -21.50
CA GLY A 221 -3.43 -17.57 -20.42
C GLY A 221 -2.40 -17.18 -19.35
N LYS A 222 -1.85 -15.95 -19.37
CA LYS A 222 -0.87 -15.52 -18.35
C LYS A 222 -1.56 -15.24 -17.02
N SER A 223 -0.94 -15.63 -15.89
CA SER A 223 -1.43 -15.28 -14.54
C SER A 223 -1.45 -13.76 -14.31
N HIS A 224 -2.23 -13.29 -13.32
CA HIS A 224 -2.29 -11.86 -12.95
C HIS A 224 -0.90 -11.25 -12.77
N THR A 225 -0.05 -11.89 -11.95
CA THR A 225 1.31 -11.41 -11.67
C THR A 225 2.18 -11.35 -12.92
N VAL A 226 2.01 -12.29 -13.86
CA VAL A 226 2.77 -12.28 -15.12
C VAL A 226 2.28 -11.16 -16.04
N ALA A 227 0.96 -10.95 -16.14
CA ALA A 227 0.38 -9.87 -16.93
C ALA A 227 0.77 -8.48 -16.39
N VAL A 228 0.66 -8.26 -15.08
CA VAL A 228 1.08 -7.00 -14.43
C VAL A 228 2.57 -6.76 -14.61
N ARG A 229 3.43 -7.78 -14.47
CA ARG A 229 4.87 -7.62 -14.71
C ARG A 229 5.18 -7.30 -16.18
N ALA A 230 4.47 -7.91 -17.13
CA ALA A 230 4.63 -7.61 -18.54
C ALA A 230 4.21 -6.16 -18.85
N LEU A 231 3.16 -5.66 -18.18
CA LEU A 231 2.74 -4.26 -18.26
C LEU A 231 3.77 -3.32 -17.61
N ALA A 232 4.29 -3.68 -16.44
CA ALA A 232 5.39 -2.96 -15.77
C ALA A 232 6.64 -2.88 -16.65
N ASN A 233 6.89 -3.91 -17.48
CA ASN A 233 7.96 -3.85 -18.47
C ASN A 233 7.72 -2.76 -19.51
N VAL A 234 6.48 -2.62 -20.01
CA VAL A 234 6.14 -1.51 -20.93
C VAL A 234 6.35 -0.17 -20.23
N TRP A 235 5.82 0.00 -19.01
CA TRP A 235 6.00 1.21 -18.23
C TRP A 235 7.46 1.55 -17.94
N GLY A 236 8.33 0.56 -17.71
CA GLY A 236 9.76 0.80 -17.54
C GLY A 236 10.40 1.49 -18.76
N ARG A 237 9.95 1.20 -19.98
CA ARG A 237 10.40 1.95 -21.18
C ARG A 237 9.84 3.36 -21.24
N VAL A 238 8.57 3.52 -20.91
CA VAL A 238 7.89 4.82 -20.93
C VAL A 238 8.53 5.76 -19.91
N ILE A 239 8.72 5.30 -18.67
CA ILE A 239 9.36 6.06 -17.59
C ILE A 239 10.81 6.39 -17.94
N HIS A 240 11.57 5.45 -18.49
CA HIS A 240 12.94 5.75 -18.92
C HIS A 240 12.99 6.82 -20.02
N ALA A 241 12.08 6.77 -20.99
CA ALA A 241 12.03 7.74 -22.08
C ALA A 241 11.59 9.13 -21.58
N MET A 242 10.56 9.20 -20.74
CA MET A 242 10.07 10.47 -20.18
C MET A 242 11.14 11.14 -19.33
N TRP A 243 11.89 10.36 -18.56
CA TRP A 243 12.90 10.86 -17.64
C TRP A 243 14.16 11.36 -18.36
N LEU A 244 14.60 10.70 -19.43
CA LEU A 244 15.71 11.19 -20.24
C LEU A 244 15.36 12.41 -21.09
N LYS A 245 14.11 12.52 -21.53
CA LYS A 245 13.64 13.66 -22.33
C LYS A 245 13.18 14.85 -21.49
N GLU A 246 13.03 14.64 -20.18
CA GLU A 246 12.46 15.64 -19.26
C GLU A 246 11.07 16.09 -19.69
N GLU A 247 10.29 15.16 -20.24
CA GLU A 247 8.93 15.40 -20.72
C GLU A 247 7.93 14.65 -19.83
N CYS A 248 6.89 15.33 -19.37
CA CYS A 248 5.80 14.70 -18.62
C CYS A 248 5.08 13.62 -19.44
N TYR A 249 4.55 12.61 -18.77
CA TYR A 249 3.76 11.57 -19.40
C TYR A 249 2.50 12.16 -20.05
N GLN A 250 2.30 11.83 -21.32
CA GLN A 250 1.08 12.13 -22.06
C GLN A 250 0.61 10.88 -22.80
N ALA A 251 -0.64 10.47 -22.55
CA ALA A 251 -1.22 9.26 -23.16
C ALA A 251 -1.22 9.33 -24.70
N ALA A 252 -1.49 10.51 -25.28
CA ALA A 252 -1.53 10.72 -26.72
C ALA A 252 -0.20 10.41 -27.41
N ILE A 253 0.92 10.86 -26.84
CA ILE A 253 2.27 10.61 -27.36
C ILE A 253 2.56 9.10 -27.37
N PHE A 254 2.21 8.41 -26.27
CA PHE A 254 2.40 6.98 -26.17
C PHE A 254 1.56 6.20 -27.19
N GLU A 255 0.30 6.57 -27.37
CA GLU A 255 -0.58 5.91 -28.33
C GLU A 255 -0.15 6.14 -29.78
N ALA A 256 0.30 7.35 -30.13
CA ALA A 256 0.85 7.64 -31.45
C ALA A 256 2.06 6.74 -31.75
N ALA A 257 3.04 6.70 -30.83
CA ALA A 257 4.21 5.84 -30.95
C ALA A 257 3.84 4.34 -31.04
N ARG A 258 2.77 3.91 -30.36
CA ARG A 258 2.24 2.54 -30.44
C ARG A 258 1.69 2.23 -31.84
N ARG A 259 0.96 3.17 -32.46
CA ARG A 259 0.39 3.01 -33.81
C ARG A 259 1.50 2.96 -34.87
N ASP A 260 2.48 3.85 -34.79
CA ASP A 260 3.61 3.87 -35.73
C ASP A 260 4.43 2.57 -35.68
N HIS A 261 4.67 2.05 -34.48
CA HIS A 261 5.36 0.78 -34.33
C HIS A 261 4.53 -0.39 -34.87
N ALA A 262 3.21 -0.38 -34.71
CA ALA A 262 2.35 -1.43 -35.26
C ALA A 262 2.37 -1.41 -36.79
N GLN A 263 2.38 -0.22 -37.41
CA GLN A 263 2.48 -0.06 -38.87
C GLN A 263 3.82 -0.54 -39.43
N ARG A 264 4.94 -0.31 -38.72
CA ARG A 264 6.26 -0.78 -39.14
C ARG A 264 6.47 -2.29 -38.98
N ALA A 265 5.65 -2.95 -38.16
CA ALA A 265 5.75 -4.38 -37.88
C ALA A 265 4.76 -5.23 -38.72
N ALA A 266 3.84 -4.57 -39.43
CA ALA A 266 2.93 -5.17 -40.41
C ALA A 266 3.61 -5.21 -41.79
#